data_AF-A0A949F6I7-F1
#
_entry.id   AF-A0A949F6I7-F1
#
_cell.length_a   1.000
_cell.length_b   1.000
_cell.length_c   1.000
_cell.angle_alpha   90.00
_cell.angle_beta   90.00
_cell.angle_gamma   90.00
#
_symmetry.space_group_name_H-M   'P 1'
#
loop_
_entity.id
_entity.type
_entity.pdbx_description
1 polymer ?
#
loop_
_entity_poly.entity_id
_entity_poly.type
_entity_poly.pdbx_seq_one_letter_code
_entity_poly.pdbx_strand_id
1 'polypeptide(L)' 'MKSIEVEARTTKEAIDIALYRLHVTKDKVDIKVLSEEHKGLFGMEGHKLAKVKVTLKEVNV' A
#
# COMPACT_ATOMS: atom_id res chain seq x y z
N MET A 1 16.34 -3.01 7.46
CA MET A 1 15.19 -3.09 6.53
C MET A 1 14.44 -1.76 6.50
N LYS A 2 14.34 -1.12 5.33
CA LYS A 2 13.52 0.09 5.13
C LYS A 2 12.09 -0.34 4.78
N SER A 3 11.11 0.19 5.50
CA SER A 3 9.68 0.00 5.20
C SER A 3 8.94 1.33 5.27
N ILE A 4 7.95 1.52 4.40
CA ILE A 4 7.06 2.69 4.41
C ILE A 4 5.61 2.24 4.52
N GLU A 5 4.80 3.08 5.15
CA GLU A 5 3.35 2.91 5.24
C GLU A 5 2.68 3.98 4.41
N VAL A 6 1.73 3.58 3.57
CA VAL A 6 1.02 4.47 2.67
C VAL A 6 -0.47 4.20 2.79
N GLU A 7 -1.22 5.30 2.88
CA GLU A 7 -2.68 5.31 2.97
C GLU A 7 -3.23 5.98 1.72
N ALA A 8 -4.19 5.33 1.07
CA ALA A 8 -4.84 5.86 -0.13
C ALA A 8 -6.30 5.42 -0.22
N ARG A 9 -7.03 5.96 -1.20
CA ARG A 9 -8.43 5.59 -1.43
C ARG A 9 -8.57 4.10 -1.77
N THR A 10 -7.60 3.57 -2.51
CA THR A 10 -7.59 2.18 -2.93
C THR A 10 -6.26 1.51 -2.55
N THR A 11 -6.31 0.20 -2.33
CA THR A 11 -5.13 -0.63 -2.03
C THR A 11 -4.12 -0.53 -3.17
N LYS A 12 -4.63 -0.49 -4.41
CA LYS A 12 -3.81 -0.33 -5.61
C LYS A 12 -3.09 1.02 -5.64
N GLU A 13 -3.78 2.14 -5.36
CA GLU A 13 -3.14 3.45 -5.27
C GLU A 13 -2.06 3.48 -4.17
N ALA A 14 -2.35 2.91 -3.00
CA ALA A 14 -1.41 2.90 -1.90
C ALA A 14 -0.12 2.15 -2.27
N ILE A 15 -0.25 1.04 -3.00
CA ILE A 15 0.88 0.27 -3.54
C ILE A 15 1.65 1.10 -4.58
N ASP A 16 0.98 1.70 -5.55
CA ASP A 16 1.61 2.50 -6.62
C ASP A 16 2.43 3.66 -6.03
N ILE A 17 1.84 4.41 -5.09
CA ILE A 17 2.50 5.52 -4.39
C ILE A 17 3.72 5.02 -3.61
N ALA A 18 3.60 3.87 -2.93
CA ALA A 18 4.71 3.30 -2.17
C ALA A 18 5.87 2.87 -3.07
N LEU A 19 5.59 2.21 -4.19
CA LEU A 19 6.58 1.81 -5.18
C LEU A 19 7.27 3.03 -5.80
N TYR A 20 6.50 4.06 -6.16
CA TYR A 20 7.01 5.31 -6.70
C TYR A 20 7.95 6.02 -5.72
N ARG A 21 7.55 6.14 -4.45
CA ARG A 21 8.39 6.77 -3.40
C ARG A 21 9.70 6.03 -3.19
N LEU A 22 9.65 4.69 -3.21
CA LEU A 22 10.84 3.85 -3.03
C LEU A 22 11.68 3.71 -4.30
N HIS A 23 11.19 4.18 -5.47
CA HIS A 23 11.83 4.02 -6.78
C HIS A 23 12.21 2.55 -7.08
N VAL A 24 11.33 1.63 -6.70
CA VAL A 24 11.51 0.20 -6.91
C VAL A 24 10.25 -0.41 -7.50
N THR A 25 10.42 -1.60 -8.04
CA THR A 25 9.34 -2.41 -8.60
C THR A 25 8.79 -3.38 -7.55
N LYS A 26 7.56 -3.85 -7.77
CA LYS A 26 6.83 -4.76 -6.87
C LYS A 26 7.56 -6.07 -6.55
N ASP A 27 8.48 -6.50 -7.41
CA ASP A 27 9.29 -7.70 -7.19
C ASP A 27 10.34 -7.50 -6.09
N LYS A 28 10.88 -6.28 -5.94
CA LYS A 28 11.91 -5.93 -4.95
C LYS A 28 11.35 -5.51 -3.60
N VAL A 29 10.04 -5.65 -3.40
CA VAL A 29 9.38 -5.29 -2.16
C VAL A 29 8.44 -6.38 -1.68
N ASP A 30 8.17 -6.34 -0.39
CA ASP A 30 7.12 -7.07 0.27
C ASP A 30 5.96 -6.11 0.57
N ILE A 31 4.76 -6.44 0.10
CA ILE A 31 3.57 -5.61 0.25
C ILE A 31 2.65 -6.30 1.25
N LYS A 32 2.36 -5.61 2.34
CA LYS A 32 1.44 -6.07 3.39
C LYS A 32 0.27 -5.11 3.51
N VAL A 33 -0.94 -5.58 3.26
CA VAL A 33 -2.16 -4.79 3.43
C VAL A 33 -2.50 -4.77 4.93
N LEU A 34 -2.51 -3.58 5.53
CA LEU A 34 -2.86 -3.35 6.94
C LEU A 34 -4.35 -3.02 7.12
N SER A 35 -4.95 -2.40 6.10
CA SER A 35 -6.40 -2.18 6.03
C SER A 35 -6.83 -2.17 4.58
N GLU A 36 -7.88 -2.93 4.29
CA GLU A 36 -8.53 -2.93 2.99
C GLU A 36 -9.46 -1.72 2.88
N GLU A 37 -9.54 -1.15 1.67
CA GLU A 37 -10.56 -0.14 1.36
C GLU A 37 -11.94 -0.76 1.54
N HIS A 38 -12.81 -0.10 2.31
CA HIS A 38 -14.21 -0.52 2.39
C HIS A 38 -15.04 0.48 1.59
N LYS A 39 -15.52 0.02 0.44
CA LYS A 39 -16.57 0.72 -0.29
C LYS A 39 -17.86 0.49 0.48
N GLY A 40 -18.34 1.50 1.20
CA GLY A 40 -19.66 1.46 1.83
C GLY A 40 -20.69 0.99 0.81
N LEU A 41 -21.27 -0.18 1.04
CA LEU A 41 -22.36 -0.69 0.21
C LEU A 41 -23.64 -0.04 0.72
N PHE A 42 -24.49 0.45 -0.20
CA PHE A 42 -25.75 1.16 0.09
C PHE A 42 -25.63 2.55 0.75
N GLY A 43 -25.01 3.51 0.05
CA GLY A 43 -25.24 4.94 0.34
C GLY A 43 -24.74 5.47 1.69
N MET A 44 -23.90 4.71 2.40
CA MET A 44 -23.31 5.16 3.65
C MET A 44 -21.98 5.88 3.43
N GLU A 45 -21.90 7.11 3.94
CA GLU A 45 -20.67 7.91 4.06
C GLU A 45 -19.68 7.24 5.01
N GLY A 46 -18.88 6.33 4.47
CA GLY A 46 -17.82 5.66 5.22
C GLY A 46 -16.76 5.14 4.28
N HIS A 47 -15.96 6.03 3.68
CA HIS A 47 -14.79 5.62 2.92
C HIS A 47 -13.65 5.34 3.90
N LYS A 48 -13.46 4.06 4.26
CA LYS A 48 -12.25 3.66 4.98
C LYS A 48 -11.11 3.59 3.96
N LEU A 49 -10.07 4.40 4.17
CA LEU A 49 -8.88 4.39 3.33
C LEU A 49 -8.16 3.03 3.44
N ALA A 50 -7.63 2.57 2.33
CA ALA A 50 -6.72 1.43 2.33
C ALA A 50 -5.38 1.85 2.90
N LYS A 51 -4.80 1.00 3.74
CA LYS A 51 -3.46 1.17 4.29
C LYS A 51 -2.61 -0.01 3.92
N VAL A 52 -1.44 0.24 3.33
CA VAL A 52 -0.46 -0.79 2.98
C VAL A 52 0.89 -0.44 3.58
N LYS A 53 1.63 -1.48 3.96
CA LYS A 53 3.02 -1.40 4.39
C LYS A 53 3.89 -2.07 3.34
N VAL A 54 4.81 -1.32 2.78
CA VAL A 54 5.75 -1.82 1.78
C VAL A 54 7.14 -1.87 2.39
N THR A 55 7.76 -3.04 2.37
CA THR A 55 9.10 -3.28 2.90
C THR A 55 10.04 -3.61 1.76
N LEU A 56 11.19 -2.92 1.67
CA LEU A 56 12.22 -3.27 0.70
C LEU A 56 12.74 -4.67 1.01
N LYS A 57 12.70 -5.57 0.03
CA LYS A 57 13.44 -6.83 0.11
C LYS A 57 14.90 -6.46 -0.02
N GLU A 58 15.70 -6.89 0.95
CA GLU A 58 17.15 -6.72 0.89
C GLU A 58 17.64 -7.62 -0.24
N VAL A 59 17.83 -7.02 -1.42
CA VAL A 59 18.54 -7.68 -2.51
C VAL A 59 20.00 -7.62 -2.12
N ASN A 60 20.46 -8.67 -1.46
CA ASN A 60 21.89 -8.90 -1.27
C ASN A 60 22.48 -9.07 -2.67
N VAL A 61 23.12 -8.01 -3.17
CA VAL A 61 24.03 -8.08 -4.32
C VAL A 61 25.31 -8.79 -3.94
#